data_AF-A0A317UYS1-F1
#
_entry.id   AF-A0A317UYS1-F1
#
_cell.length_a   1.000
_cell.length_b   1.000
_cell.length_c   1.000
_cell.angle_alpha   90.00
_cell.angle_beta   90.00
_cell.angle_gamma   90.00
#
_symmetry.space_group_name_H-M   'P 1'
#
loop_
_entity.id
_entity.type
_entity.pdbx_description
1 polymer ?
#
loop_
_entity_poly.entity_id
_entity_poly.type
_entity_poly.pdbx_seq_one_letter_code
_entity_poly.pdbx_strand_id
1 'polypeptide(L)'
;MLDYLTTWHGDPSLQRRLEILTCLQSWKVVVRIVVIHTNARAAAQSGLFGLLGDAPVQILDIANEVQIDQFFDFAAKCHDENHIPVDLHRDSTDLVTRQMKTSILEKYGSMNDKLFLRLRPAIMFRLCMCKIKRRRSPPPP
;
A
#
# COMPACT_ATOMS: atom_id res chain seq x y z
N MET A 1 -1.97 6.47 -12.30
CA MET A 1 -2.24 6.10 -10.88
C MET A 1 -2.76 4.67 -10.71
N LEU A 2 -3.05 3.92 -11.78
CA LEU A 2 -3.34 2.47 -11.72
C LEU A 2 -2.50 1.66 -12.72
N ASP A 3 -1.39 2.22 -13.20
CA ASP A 3 -0.51 1.62 -14.21
C ASP A 3 0.18 0.32 -13.73
N TYR A 4 0.11 0.02 -12.44
CA TYR A 4 0.59 -1.23 -11.85
C TYR A 4 -0.36 -2.41 -12.10
N LEU A 5 -1.64 -2.14 -12.42
CA LEU A 5 -2.56 -3.21 -12.86
C LEU A 5 -2.28 -3.63 -14.30
N THR A 6 -1.54 -2.85 -15.09
CA THR A 6 -1.41 -3.05 -16.54
C THR A 6 -0.26 -4.00 -16.91
N THR A 7 0.81 -4.05 -16.12
CA THR A 7 2.06 -4.72 -16.47
C THR A 7 2.29 -6.02 -15.68
N TRP A 8 1.89 -7.16 -16.25
CA TRP A 8 2.32 -8.48 -15.77
C TRP A 8 3.53 -8.92 -16.57
N HIS A 9 4.68 -9.17 -15.92
CA HIS A 9 5.87 -9.69 -16.59
C HIS A 9 5.61 -11.14 -17.05
N GLY A 10 5.74 -11.39 -18.37
CA GLY A 10 5.49 -12.71 -18.99
C GLY A 10 4.07 -12.93 -19.52
N ASP A 11 3.28 -11.85 -19.63
CA ASP A 11 1.88 -11.74 -20.04
C ASP A 11 1.15 -13.06 -20.41
N PRO A 12 0.69 -13.86 -19.42
CA PRO A 12 -0.16 -15.00 -19.69
C PRO A 12 -1.49 -14.53 -20.32
N SER A 13 -2.15 -15.39 -21.10
CA SER A 13 -3.44 -15.06 -21.71
C SER A 13 -4.44 -14.54 -20.66
N LEU A 14 -5.39 -13.70 -21.09
CA LEU A 14 -6.43 -13.16 -20.20
C LEU A 14 -7.17 -14.29 -19.45
N GLN A 15 -7.46 -15.39 -20.14
CA GLN A 15 -8.02 -16.62 -19.58
C GLN A 15 -7.21 -17.13 -18.37
N ARG A 16 -5.89 -17.24 -18.53
CA ARG A 16 -5.00 -17.77 -17.48
C ARG A 16 -4.91 -16.83 -16.28
N ARG A 17 -4.94 -15.51 -16.50
CA ARG A 17 -5.00 -14.53 -15.41
C ARG A 17 -6.29 -14.67 -14.60
N LEU A 18 -7.42 -14.83 -15.30
CA LEU A 18 -8.72 -15.05 -14.66
C LEU A 18 -8.72 -16.33 -13.82
N GLU A 19 -8.21 -17.45 -14.35
CA GLU A 19 -8.08 -18.72 -13.61
C GLU A 19 -7.34 -18.53 -12.29
N ILE A 20 -6.16 -17.88 -12.32
CA ILE A 20 -5.36 -17.61 -11.13
C ILE A 20 -6.15 -16.77 -10.12
N LEU A 21 -6.77 -15.67 -10.58
CA LEU A 21 -7.57 -14.82 -9.70
C LEU A 21 -8.80 -15.56 -9.12
N THR A 22 -9.27 -16.60 -9.79
CA THR A 22 -10.34 -17.46 -9.26
C THR A 22 -9.89 -18.54 -8.29
N CYS A 23 -8.59 -18.74 -8.06
CA CYS A 23 -8.10 -19.78 -7.15
C CYS A 23 -8.22 -19.40 -5.66
N LEU A 24 -8.05 -18.13 -5.28
CA LEU A 24 -8.12 -17.70 -3.86
C LEU A 24 -9.44 -17.02 -3.53
N GLN A 25 -10.02 -17.31 -2.36
CA GLN A 25 -11.31 -16.77 -1.93
C GLN A 25 -11.36 -15.24 -1.97
N SER A 26 -10.25 -14.58 -1.66
CA SER A 26 -10.09 -13.13 -1.82
C SER A 26 -8.66 -12.77 -2.19
N TRP A 27 -8.51 -11.66 -2.88
CA TRP A 27 -7.22 -11.08 -3.25
C TRP A 27 -7.18 -9.63 -2.81
N LYS A 28 -6.12 -9.26 -2.10
CA LYS A 28 -5.82 -7.84 -1.87
C LYS A 28 -5.11 -7.28 -3.07
N VAL A 29 -5.70 -6.26 -3.68
CA VAL A 29 -5.14 -5.53 -4.81
C VAL A 29 -4.55 -4.25 -4.28
N VAL A 30 -3.21 -4.15 -4.31
CA VAL A 30 -2.52 -2.95 -3.88
C VAL A 30 -2.76 -1.85 -4.92
N VAL A 31 -3.59 -0.88 -4.56
CA VAL A 31 -3.93 0.27 -5.42
C VAL A 31 -3.05 1.47 -5.12
N ARG A 32 -2.37 1.47 -3.96
CA ARG A 32 -1.46 2.52 -3.53
C ARG A 32 -0.34 2.00 -2.66
N ILE A 33 0.85 2.58 -2.83
CA ILE A 33 2.03 2.31 -2.01
C ILE A 33 2.41 3.62 -1.32
N VAL A 34 2.51 3.61 0.01
CA VAL A 34 2.99 4.72 0.82
C VAL A 34 4.33 4.31 1.43
N VAL A 35 5.38 5.07 1.12
CA VAL A 35 6.72 4.83 1.67
C VAL A 35 6.97 5.79 2.82
N ILE A 36 7.19 5.24 4.01
CA ILE A 36 7.44 6.01 5.22
C ILE A 36 8.94 5.95 5.53
N HIS A 37 9.56 7.10 5.65
CA HIS A 37 10.98 7.22 5.99
C HIS A 37 11.15 7.44 7.49
N THR A 38 11.60 6.42 8.21
CA THR A 38 11.92 6.53 9.64
C THR A 38 13.01 5.55 10.07
N ASN A 39 13.54 5.73 11.28
CA ASN A 39 14.60 4.87 11.80
C ASN A 39 14.01 3.61 12.45
N ALA A 40 14.81 2.55 12.55
CA ALA A 40 14.37 1.25 13.06
C ALA A 40 13.74 1.33 14.46
N ARG A 41 14.26 2.21 15.33
CA ARG A 41 13.74 2.38 16.70
C ARG A 41 12.33 2.97 16.67
N ALA A 42 12.13 4.07 15.93
CA ALA A 42 10.83 4.72 15.82
C ALA A 42 9.78 3.80 15.17
N ALA A 43 10.17 3.05 14.14
CA ALA A 43 9.30 2.04 13.52
C ALA A 43 8.95 0.89 14.48
N ALA A 44 9.91 0.39 15.27
CA ALA A 44 9.64 -0.66 16.25
C ALA A 44 8.72 -0.17 17.37
N GLN A 45 8.89 1.08 17.82
CA GLN A 45 8.07 1.69 18.86
C GLN A 45 6.63 1.98 18.41
N SER A 46 6.39 2.19 17.12
CA SER A 46 5.02 2.40 16.63
C SER A 46 4.19 1.12 16.62
N GLY A 47 4.84 -0.05 16.53
CA GLY A 47 4.15 -1.34 16.44
C GLY A 47 3.32 -1.52 15.16
N LEU A 48 3.44 -0.61 14.18
CA LEU A 48 2.60 -0.59 12.99
C LEU A 48 3.08 -1.57 11.92
N PHE A 49 4.38 -1.79 11.80
CA PHE A 49 4.96 -2.58 10.71
C PHE A 49 5.14 -4.05 11.09
N GLY A 50 4.57 -4.94 10.27
CA GLY A 50 4.95 -6.35 10.20
C GLY A 50 6.09 -6.60 9.20
N LEU A 51 6.55 -7.85 9.13
CA LEU A 51 7.50 -8.31 8.12
C LEU A 51 6.76 -9.03 6.99
N LEU A 52 7.06 -8.65 5.75
CA LEU A 52 6.73 -9.43 4.56
C LEU A 52 8.04 -9.91 3.93
N GLY A 53 8.46 -11.12 4.31
CA GLY A 53 9.82 -11.59 4.06
C GLY A 53 10.83 -10.84 4.94
N ASP A 54 11.83 -10.21 4.32
CA ASP A 54 12.86 -9.38 4.97
C ASP A 54 12.50 -7.88 4.97
N ALA A 55 11.43 -7.49 4.28
CA ALA A 55 11.01 -6.11 4.16
C ALA A 55 9.93 -5.74 5.21
N PRO A 56 10.09 -4.63 5.95
CA PRO A 56 9.06 -4.10 6.83
C PRO A 56 7.92 -3.46 6.02
N VAL A 57 6.85 -4.24 5.81
CA VAL A 57 5.72 -3.90 4.94
C VAL A 57 4.42 -4.34 5.60
N GLN A 58 3.40 -3.50 5.49
CA GLN A 58 2.04 -3.81 5.91
C GLN A 58 1.06 -3.57 4.76
N ILE A 59 0.16 -4.52 4.51
CA ILE A 59 -0.88 -4.40 3.48
C ILE A 59 -2.26 -4.38 4.15
N LEU A 60 -2.88 -3.21 4.14
CA LEU A 60 -4.17 -2.97 4.78
C LEU A 60 -5.29 -2.91 3.75
N ASP A 61 -6.42 -3.53 4.07
CA ASP A 61 -7.66 -3.33 3.32
C ASP A 61 -8.09 -1.87 3.48
N ILE A 62 -8.53 -1.23 2.40
CA ILE A 62 -8.93 0.19 2.46
C ILE A 62 -10.10 0.44 3.41
N ALA A 63 -10.92 -0.58 3.69
CA ALA A 63 -12.00 -0.50 4.66
C ALA A 63 -11.52 -0.38 6.11
N ASN A 64 -10.23 -0.65 6.39
CA ASN A 64 -9.66 -0.53 7.73
C ASN A 64 -9.15 0.90 7.99
N GLU A 65 -10.08 1.86 8.02
CA GLU A 65 -9.77 3.28 8.11
C GLU A 65 -8.98 3.62 9.37
N VAL A 66 -9.31 3.00 10.51
CA VAL A 66 -8.62 3.24 11.79
C VAL A 66 -7.13 2.92 11.71
N GLN A 67 -6.75 1.76 11.16
CA GLN A 67 -5.32 1.44 11.01
C GLN A 67 -4.66 2.32 9.95
N ILE A 68 -5.36 2.63 8.86
CA ILE A 68 -4.85 3.52 7.82
C ILE A 68 -4.52 4.91 8.40
N ASP A 69 -5.39 5.46 9.25
CA ASP A 69 -5.18 6.73 9.93
C ASP A 69 -3.92 6.70 10.80
N GLN A 70 -3.73 5.63 11.60
CA GLN A 70 -2.51 5.46 12.40
C GLN A 70 -1.23 5.49 11.56
N PHE A 71 -1.27 4.91 10.36
CA PHE A 71 -0.13 4.95 9.44
C PHE A 71 0.09 6.34 8.84
N PHE A 72 -0.96 7.06 8.47
CA PHE A 72 -0.84 8.42 7.95
C PHE A 72 -0.39 9.41 9.04
N ASP A 73 -0.88 9.28 10.26
CA ASP A 73 -0.42 10.06 11.41
C ASP A 73 1.06 9.79 11.69
N PHE A 74 1.47 8.52 11.66
CA PHE A 74 2.87 8.15 11.82
C PHE A 74 3.73 8.70 10.67
N ALA A 75 3.24 8.64 9.43
CA ALA A 75 3.91 9.20 8.27
C ALA A 75 4.09 10.72 8.37
N ALA A 76 3.06 11.45 8.81
CA ALA A 76 3.08 12.89 9.01
C ALA A 76 4.12 13.27 10.08
N LYS A 77 4.12 12.57 11.22
CA LYS A 77 5.13 12.75 12.26
C LYS A 77 6.55 12.52 11.73
N CYS A 78 6.76 11.46 10.95
CA CYS A 78 8.06 11.16 10.37
C CYS A 78 8.50 12.19 9.33
N HIS A 79 7.55 12.73 8.56
CA HIS A 79 7.79 13.82 7.61
C HIS A 79 8.30 15.07 8.35
N ASP A 80 7.64 15.48 9.42
CA ASP A 80 8.02 16.67 10.19
C ASP A 80 9.41 16.52 10.84
N GLU A 81 9.72 15.33 11.34
CA GLU A 81 11.03 15.05 11.96
C GLU A 81 12.17 14.98 10.94
N ASN A 82 11.94 14.35 9.77
CA ASN A 82 13.01 14.01 8.82
C ASN A 82 13.06 14.92 7.59
N HIS A 83 12.02 15.74 7.37
CA HIS A 83 11.85 16.61 6.20
C HIS A 83 11.95 15.86 4.86
N ILE A 84 11.59 14.57 4.86
CA ILE A 84 11.52 13.75 3.65
C ILE A 84 10.08 13.78 3.16
N PRO A 85 9.81 14.24 1.93
CA PRO A 85 8.46 14.29 1.39
C PRO A 85 7.80 12.92 1.44
N VAL A 86 6.60 12.86 2.04
CA VAL A 86 5.71 11.71 1.97
C VAL A 86 4.40 12.20 1.39
N ASP A 87 3.85 11.46 0.44
CA ASP A 87 2.52 11.72 -0.09
C ASP A 87 1.47 11.33 0.96
N LEU A 88 0.96 12.34 1.67
CA LEU A 88 -0.09 12.23 2.70
C LEU A 88 -1.50 12.44 2.13
N HIS A 89 -1.64 12.66 0.81
CA HIS A 89 -2.96 12.75 0.19
C HIS A 89 -3.75 11.47 0.51
N ARG A 90 -5.07 11.53 0.66
CA ARG A 90 -5.89 10.32 0.83
C ARG A 90 -7.16 10.45 0.01
N ASP A 91 -7.28 9.61 -0.99
CA ASP A 91 -8.53 9.42 -1.70
C ASP A 91 -9.54 8.71 -0.80
N SER A 92 -10.81 9.06 -0.93
CA SER A 92 -11.87 8.38 -0.19
C SER A 92 -11.96 6.91 -0.61
N THR A 93 -12.36 6.07 0.34
CA THR A 93 -12.58 4.63 0.12
C THR A 93 -13.49 4.38 -1.09
N ASP A 94 -14.54 5.17 -1.25
CA ASP A 94 -15.48 5.10 -2.37
C ASP A 94 -14.86 5.49 -3.72
N LEU A 95 -13.98 6.49 -3.73
CA LEU A 95 -13.31 6.92 -4.95
C LEU A 95 -12.36 5.82 -5.44
N VAL A 96 -11.51 5.29 -4.54
CA VAL A 96 -10.56 4.23 -4.86
C VAL A 96 -11.28 2.96 -5.29
N THR A 97 -12.36 2.58 -4.60
CA THR A 97 -13.17 1.42 -4.96
C THR A 97 -13.79 1.58 -6.36
N ARG A 98 -14.31 2.77 -6.69
CA ARG A 98 -14.85 3.04 -8.03
C ARG A 98 -13.77 2.99 -9.10
N GLN A 99 -12.62 3.61 -8.89
CA GLN A 99 -11.51 3.60 -9.84
C GLN A 99 -11.01 2.17 -10.10
N MET A 100 -10.82 1.38 -9.05
CA MET A 100 -10.46 -0.03 -9.17
C MET A 100 -11.51 -0.82 -9.97
N LYS A 101 -12.80 -0.60 -9.69
CA LYS A 101 -13.89 -1.24 -10.45
C LYS A 101 -13.82 -0.88 -11.93
N THR A 102 -13.68 0.40 -12.27
CA THR A 102 -13.55 0.86 -13.65
C THR A 102 -12.37 0.20 -14.35
N SER A 103 -11.17 0.20 -13.75
CA SER A 103 -9.99 -0.41 -14.36
C SER A 103 -10.09 -1.92 -14.57
N ILE A 104 -10.77 -2.63 -13.66
CA ILE A 104 -11.03 -4.07 -13.85
C ILE A 104 -12.05 -4.29 -14.96
N LEU A 105 -13.12 -3.50 -15.04
CA LEU A 105 -14.12 -3.59 -16.12
C LEU A 105 -13.47 -3.34 -17.48
N GLU A 106 -12.66 -2.29 -17.59
CA GLU A 106 -11.92 -1.96 -18.82
C GLU A 106 -10.98 -3.10 -19.25
N LYS A 107 -10.34 -3.78 -18.30
CA LYS A 107 -9.32 -4.80 -18.61
C LYS A 107 -9.87 -6.21 -18.78
N TYR A 108 -10.91 -6.58 -18.05
CA TYR A 108 -11.44 -7.95 -17.99
C TYR A 108 -12.88 -8.08 -18.51
N GLY A 109 -13.53 -6.97 -18.87
CA GLY A 109 -14.89 -6.92 -19.40
C GLY A 109 -15.98 -7.18 -18.35
N SER A 110 -17.25 -7.08 -18.77
CA SER A 110 -18.45 -7.26 -17.94
C SER A 110 -18.73 -8.73 -17.55
N MET A 111 -17.95 -9.69 -18.03
CA MET A 111 -18.25 -11.12 -17.84
C MET A 111 -17.98 -11.67 -16.43
N ASN A 112 -17.48 -10.86 -15.48
CA ASN A 112 -17.02 -11.38 -14.19
C ASN A 112 -17.36 -10.49 -12.98
N ASP A 113 -18.64 -10.22 -12.74
CA ASP A 113 -19.13 -9.62 -11.49
C ASP A 113 -18.58 -10.32 -10.24
N LYS A 114 -18.35 -11.63 -10.33
CA LYS A 114 -17.76 -12.45 -9.26
C LYS A 114 -16.31 -12.10 -8.93
N LEU A 115 -15.54 -11.53 -9.88
CA LEU A 115 -14.17 -11.08 -9.59
C LEU A 115 -14.18 -9.86 -8.68
N PHE A 116 -15.10 -8.91 -8.89
CA PHE A 116 -15.20 -7.71 -8.04
C PHE A 116 -15.51 -8.04 -6.58
N LEU A 117 -16.23 -9.13 -6.33
CA LEU A 117 -16.51 -9.60 -4.97
C LEU A 117 -15.27 -10.20 -4.28
N ARG A 118 -14.27 -10.63 -5.05
CA ARG A 118 -13.06 -11.29 -4.55
C ARG A 118 -11.87 -10.34 -4.45
N LEU A 119 -11.81 -9.34 -5.31
CA LEU A 119 -10.74 -8.35 -5.32
C LEU A 119 -11.05 -7.23 -4.33
N ARG A 120 -10.18 -7.07 -3.32
CA ARG A 120 -10.29 -6.05 -2.27
C ARG A 120 -9.21 -4.99 -2.45
N PRO A 121 -9.57 -3.70 -2.62
CA PRO A 121 -8.58 -2.64 -2.67
C PRO A 121 -7.78 -2.56 -1.36
N ALA A 122 -6.47 -2.37 -1.47
CA ALA A 122 -5.57 -2.32 -0.35
C ALA A 122 -4.48 -1.26 -0.52
N ILE A 123 -4.02 -0.70 0.60
CA ILE A 123 -2.87 0.20 0.66
C ILE A 123 -1.69 -0.58 1.24
N MET A 124 -0.55 -0.48 0.57
CA MET A 124 0.72 -1.01 1.07
C MET A 124 1.52 0.10 1.73
N PHE A 125 1.82 -0.04 3.01
CA PHE A 125 2.77 0.81 3.72
C PHE A 125 4.12 0.12 3.76
N ARG A 126 5.15 0.77 3.22
CA ARG A 126 6.53 0.27 3.22
C ARG A 126 7.40 1.19 4.05
N LEU A 127 8.12 0.63 5.00
CA LEU A 127 9.13 1.37 5.74
C LEU A 127 10.44 1.44 4.93
N CYS A 128 10.98 2.64 4.73
CA CYS A 128 12.34 2.84 4.28
C CYS A 128 13.20 3.41 5.41
N MET A 129 14.23 2.66 5.79
CA MET A 129 15.25 3.12 6.74
C MET A 129 16.42 3.84 6.06
N CYS A 130 16.30 4.06 4.75
CA CYS A 130 17.33 4.64 3.91
C CYS A 130 17.54 6.13 4.23
N LYS A 131 18.73 6.49 4.74
CA LYS A 131 19.29 7.86 4.83
C LYS A 131 18.59 8.84 5.78
N ILE A 132 18.20 8.42 6.98
CA ILE A 132 17.97 9.40 8.06
C ILE A 132 19.33 9.84 8.58
N LYS A 133 19.72 11.07 8.23
CA LYS A 133 20.89 11.70 8.85
C LYS A 133 20.62 11.76 10.34
N ARG A 134 21.28 10.93 11.14
CA ARG A 134 21.29 11.08 12.60
C ARG A 134 21.69 12.53 12.90
N ARG A 135 20.77 13.37 13.37
CA ARG A 135 21.17 14.58 14.11
C ARG A 135 21.92 14.05 15.32
N ARG A 136 23.25 14.05 15.28
CA ARG A 136 24.06 13.89 16.49
C ARG A 136 23.71 15.10 17.34
N SER A 137 23.10 14.90 18.50
CA SER A 137 23.02 15.94 19.53
C SER A 137 24.44 16.44 19.80
N PRO A 138 24.65 17.76 19.96
CA PRO A 138 25.96 18.26 20.40
C PRO A 138 26.31 17.60 21.75
N PRO A 139 27.60 17.32 22.02
CA PRO A 139 28.00 16.80 23.32
C PRO A 139 27.60 17.81 24.41
N PRO A 140 27.22 17.33 25.62
CA PRO A 140 26.93 18.23 26.74
C PRO A 140 28.16 19.09 27.07
N PRO A 141 27.94 20.29 27.63
CA PRO A 141 29.02 21.24 27.97
C PRO A 141 30.01 20.68 29.00
#